data_AF-A0A3C1L3G0-F1
#
_entry.id   AF-A0A3C1L3G0-F1
#
_cell.length_a   1.000
_cell.length_b   1.000
_cell.length_c   1.000
_cell.angle_alpha   90.00
_cell.angle_beta   90.00
_cell.angle_gamma   90.00
#
_symmetry.space_group_name_H-M   'P 1'
#
loop_
_entity.id
_entity.type
_entity.pdbx_description
1 polymer ?
#
loop_
_entity_poly.entity_id
_entity_poly.type
_entity_poly.pdbx_seq_one_letter_code
_entity_poly.pdbx_strand_id
1 'polypeptide(L)'
;MAPVPRCDILSNFGDGRSGGRAHEGIDILATKGQEVFAMVDGTLTLQVVAGSNQSGASLSGNLWQLTAATGGTYYIYAHLSAFADGLSKGSKVTKGQLIGYVGDTGNPGAGNYHLHFEIHPGGGAAVDPL
;
A
#
# COMPACT_ATOMS: atom_id res chain seq x y z
N MET A 1 -5.64 -0.85 27.78
CA MET A 1 -5.37 -2.00 26.89
C MET A 1 -5.37 -1.45 25.48
N ALA A 2 -4.24 -1.51 24.76
CA ALA A 2 -4.28 -1.25 23.32
C ALA A 2 -5.18 -2.33 22.69
N PRO A 3 -6.14 -1.97 21.82
CA PRO A 3 -6.97 -2.97 21.17
C PRO A 3 -6.08 -3.98 20.44
N VAL A 4 -6.44 -5.26 20.54
CA VAL A 4 -5.77 -6.36 19.84
C VAL A 4 -5.56 -5.94 18.37
N PRO A 5 -4.37 -6.12 17.79
CA PRO A 5 -4.17 -5.78 16.38
C PRO A 5 -5.17 -6.60 15.55
N ARG A 6 -6.17 -5.90 14.99
CA ARG A 6 -7.05 -6.45 13.96
C ARG A 6 -6.21 -6.52 12.71
N CYS A 7 -5.73 -7.70 12.33
CA CYS A 7 -5.30 -7.98 10.97
C CYS A 7 -6.48 -8.66 10.26
N ASP A 8 -7.56 -7.90 10.09
CA ASP A 8 -8.74 -8.38 9.38
C ASP A 8 -8.56 -8.03 7.89
N ILE A 9 -8.61 -9.04 7.04
CA ILE A 9 -8.51 -8.87 5.59
C ILE A 9 -9.92 -8.73 5.03
N LEU A 10 -10.20 -7.61 4.36
CA LEU A 10 -11.48 -7.39 3.71
C LEU A 10 -11.43 -7.93 2.27
N SER A 11 -12.36 -8.80 1.93
CA SER A 11 -12.58 -9.26 0.55
C SER A 11 -13.38 -8.21 -0.22
N ASN A 12 -12.77 -7.07 -0.51
CA ASN A 12 -13.43 -5.90 -1.09
C ASN A 12 -12.85 -5.47 -2.44
N PHE A 13 -12.12 -6.34 -3.13
CA PHE A 13 -11.71 -6.10 -4.50
C PHE A 13 -12.94 -5.93 -5.41
N GLY A 14 -12.90 -4.93 -6.30
CA GLY A 14 -14.00 -4.61 -7.21
C GLY A 14 -15.12 -3.75 -6.60
N ASP A 15 -15.11 -3.49 -5.29
CA ASP A 15 -16.12 -2.62 -4.65
C ASP A 15 -16.15 -1.22 -5.27
N GLY A 16 -17.35 -0.64 -5.38
CA GLY A 16 -17.54 0.69 -5.96
C GLY A 16 -16.86 1.79 -5.13
N ARG A 17 -16.13 2.67 -5.79
CA ARG A 17 -15.48 3.85 -5.19
C ARG A 17 -16.04 5.13 -5.83
N SER A 18 -15.85 6.26 -5.14
CA SER A 18 -16.29 7.57 -5.62
C SER A 18 -15.74 7.89 -7.02
N GLY A 19 -16.58 8.48 -7.87
CA GLY A 19 -16.23 8.83 -9.25
C GLY A 19 -16.30 7.67 -10.24
N GLY A 20 -17.00 6.57 -9.91
CA GLY A 20 -17.19 5.42 -10.81
C GLY A 20 -15.97 4.49 -10.89
N ARG A 21 -15.02 4.65 -9.98
CA ARG A 21 -13.85 3.78 -9.86
C ARG A 21 -14.24 2.47 -9.19
N ALA A 22 -13.47 1.41 -9.45
CA ALA A 22 -13.52 0.18 -8.68
C ALA A 22 -12.36 0.15 -7.68
N HIS A 23 -12.48 -0.67 -6.64
CA HIS A 23 -11.41 -0.94 -5.71
C HIS A 23 -10.41 -1.93 -6.33
N GLU A 24 -9.18 -1.49 -6.61
CA GLU A 24 -8.16 -2.27 -7.33
C GLU A 24 -7.26 -3.10 -6.39
N GLY A 25 -7.66 -3.26 -5.13
CA GLY A 25 -6.92 -4.03 -4.14
C GLY A 25 -7.80 -4.59 -3.04
N ILE A 26 -7.17 -4.99 -1.96
CA ILE A 26 -7.82 -5.34 -0.69
C ILE A 26 -7.41 -4.35 0.40
N ASP A 27 -8.30 -4.17 1.37
CA ASP A 27 -7.98 -3.41 2.58
C ASP A 27 -7.69 -4.38 3.74
N ILE A 28 -6.49 -4.27 4.29
CA ILE A 28 -6.06 -5.02 5.47
C ILE A 28 -6.15 -4.06 6.65
N LEU A 29 -7.20 -4.23 7.46
CA LEU A 29 -7.34 -3.45 8.68
C LEU A 29 -6.13 -3.71 9.57
N ALA A 30 -5.67 -2.67 10.26
CA ALA A 30 -4.51 -2.74 11.15
C ALA A 30 -4.51 -1.57 12.13
N THR A 31 -3.55 -1.56 13.06
CA THR A 31 -3.35 -0.43 13.97
C THR A 31 -2.42 0.62 13.35
N LYS A 32 -2.62 1.90 13.68
CA LYS A 32 -1.71 2.96 13.23
C LYS A 32 -0.28 2.66 13.68
N GLY A 33 0.68 2.78 12.77
CA GLY A 33 2.09 2.53 13.04
C GLY A 33 2.49 1.06 12.98
N GLN A 34 1.57 0.14 12.69
CA GLN A 34 1.91 -1.26 12.50
C GLN A 34 2.82 -1.45 11.29
N GLU A 35 3.80 -2.32 11.41
CA GLU A 35 4.85 -2.54 10.40
C GLU A 35 4.29 -3.11 9.09
N VAL A 36 4.78 -2.59 7.97
CA VAL A 36 4.47 -3.07 6.61
C VAL A 36 5.74 -3.57 5.96
N PHE A 37 5.71 -4.80 5.44
CA PHE A 37 6.87 -5.49 4.89
C PHE A 37 6.75 -5.73 3.38
N ALA A 38 7.90 -5.76 2.70
CA ALA A 38 7.98 -6.11 1.29
C ALA A 38 7.49 -7.55 1.05
N MET A 39 6.55 -7.73 0.14
CA MET A 39 5.97 -9.04 -0.18
C MET A 39 6.94 -9.94 -0.96
N VAL A 40 7.85 -9.31 -1.71
CA VAL A 40 8.81 -9.97 -2.60
C VAL A 40 10.15 -9.24 -2.59
N ASP A 41 11.19 -9.90 -3.10
CA ASP A 41 12.42 -9.21 -3.50
C ASP A 41 12.12 -8.27 -4.67
N GLY A 42 12.65 -7.06 -4.64
CA GLY A 42 12.37 -6.10 -5.69
C GLY A 42 12.99 -4.72 -5.50
N THR A 43 12.44 -3.76 -6.24
CA THR A 43 12.84 -2.35 -6.18
C THR A 43 11.62 -1.50 -5.91
N LEU A 44 11.74 -0.53 -5.00
CA LEU A 44 10.72 0.49 -4.77
C LEU A 44 10.72 1.48 -5.95
N THR A 45 9.82 1.28 -6.91
CA THR A 45 9.84 1.97 -8.21
C THR A 45 9.03 3.26 -8.22
N LEU A 46 8.09 3.44 -7.28
CA LEU A 46 7.35 4.67 -7.09
C LEU A 46 7.24 4.98 -5.59
N GLN A 47 7.44 6.26 -5.27
CA GLN A 47 7.13 6.84 -3.97
C GLN A 47 6.16 7.99 -4.21
N VAL A 48 5.02 7.96 -3.53
CA VAL A 48 4.08 9.10 -3.47
C VAL A 48 4.08 9.62 -2.05
N VAL A 49 4.29 10.92 -1.86
CA VAL A 49 4.25 11.54 -0.53
C VAL A 49 2.92 12.25 -0.33
N ALA A 50 2.25 11.99 0.80
CA ALA A 50 1.00 12.64 1.16
C ALA A 50 1.15 14.17 1.18
N GLY A 51 0.19 14.87 0.57
CA GLY A 51 0.21 16.33 0.45
C GLY A 51 1.14 16.89 -0.64
N SER A 52 1.84 16.02 -1.39
CA SER A 52 2.57 16.45 -2.58
C SER A 52 1.63 16.73 -3.77
N ASN A 53 2.16 17.39 -4.80
CA ASN A 53 1.45 17.63 -6.06
C ASN A 53 1.50 16.43 -7.02
N GLN A 54 1.94 15.25 -6.57
CA GLN A 54 1.94 14.05 -7.40
C GLN A 54 0.50 13.57 -7.65
N SER A 55 0.23 13.09 -8.86
CA SER A 55 -1.06 12.50 -9.21
C SER A 55 -1.41 11.37 -8.24
N GLY A 56 -2.65 11.34 -7.76
CA GLY A 56 -3.14 10.33 -6.83
C GLY A 56 -2.77 10.55 -5.35
N ALA A 57 -1.88 11.49 -5.01
CA ALA A 57 -1.42 11.69 -3.63
C ALA A 57 -2.54 12.04 -2.64
N SER A 58 -3.59 12.74 -3.09
CA SER A 58 -4.77 13.04 -2.26
C SER A 58 -5.61 11.80 -1.97
N LEU A 59 -5.55 10.76 -2.81
CA LEU A 59 -6.25 9.50 -2.62
C LEU A 59 -5.40 8.51 -1.84
N SER A 60 -4.20 8.20 -2.33
CA SER A 60 -3.33 7.16 -1.77
C SER A 60 -2.58 7.59 -0.52
N GLY A 61 -2.35 8.90 -0.34
CA GLY A 61 -1.46 9.40 0.71
C GLY A 61 -0.02 9.00 0.45
N ASN A 62 0.66 8.52 1.49
CA ASN A 62 1.97 7.92 1.33
C ASN A 62 1.83 6.54 0.70
N LEU A 63 2.53 6.32 -0.41
CA LEU A 63 2.47 5.07 -1.15
C LEU A 63 3.83 4.58 -1.59
N TRP A 64 4.02 3.27 -1.52
CA TRP A 64 5.06 2.54 -2.24
C TRP A 64 4.47 1.77 -3.41
N GLN A 65 5.16 1.81 -4.55
CA GLN A 65 5.11 0.73 -5.53
C GLN A 65 6.38 -0.11 -5.41
N LEU A 66 6.23 -1.41 -5.20
CA LEU A 66 7.32 -2.38 -5.24
C LEU A 66 7.22 -3.19 -6.53
N THR A 67 8.19 -3.07 -7.43
CA THR A 67 8.28 -3.94 -8.60
C THR A 67 9.16 -5.14 -8.27
N ALA A 68 8.63 -6.33 -8.50
CA ALA A 68 9.33 -7.59 -8.27
C ALA A 68 10.63 -7.66 -9.08
N ALA A 69 11.65 -8.33 -8.54
CA ALA A 69 12.93 -8.49 -9.21
C ALA A 69 12.83 -9.21 -10.56
N THR A 70 11.80 -10.04 -10.75
CA THR A 70 11.52 -10.78 -11.99
C THR A 70 10.03 -10.74 -12.33
N GLY A 71 9.70 -10.96 -13.60
CA GLY A 71 8.32 -11.15 -14.05
C GLY A 71 7.49 -9.86 -14.19
N GLY A 72 8.01 -8.69 -13.83
CA GLY A 72 7.36 -7.39 -14.07
C GLY A 72 6.17 -7.07 -13.16
N THR A 73 5.74 -8.01 -12.32
CA THR A 73 4.67 -7.78 -11.33
C THR A 73 5.06 -6.65 -10.38
N TYR A 74 4.11 -5.78 -10.07
CA TYR A 74 4.27 -4.80 -9.00
C TYR A 74 3.14 -4.85 -7.98
N TYR A 75 3.44 -4.28 -6.82
CA TYR A 75 2.58 -4.25 -5.65
C TYR A 75 2.44 -2.81 -5.19
N ILE A 76 1.23 -2.42 -4.80
CA ILE A 76 0.95 -1.10 -4.22
C ILE A 76 0.72 -1.26 -2.72
N TYR A 77 1.31 -0.34 -1.95
CA TYR A 77 1.12 -0.20 -0.51
C TYR A 77 0.73 1.24 -0.23
N ALA A 78 -0.54 1.53 0.03
CA ALA A 78 -1.04 2.89 0.23
C ALA A 78 -1.48 3.17 1.68
N HIS A 79 -1.84 4.43 1.93
CA HIS A 79 -2.30 4.96 3.21
C HIS A 79 -1.25 4.92 4.34
N LEU A 80 0.04 4.80 3.99
CA LEU A 80 1.10 4.65 4.99
C LEU A 80 1.19 5.90 5.89
N SER A 81 1.46 5.70 7.18
CA SER A 81 1.73 6.82 8.10
C SER A 81 3.13 7.37 7.89
N ALA A 82 4.10 6.48 7.65
CA ALA A 82 5.48 6.83 7.33
C ALA A 82 6.14 5.72 6.49
N PHE A 83 7.25 6.08 5.85
CA PHE A 83 8.15 5.14 5.20
C PHE A 83 9.20 4.65 6.19
N ALA A 84 9.77 3.46 5.96
CA ALA A 84 10.91 3.00 6.75
C ALA A 84 12.17 3.82 6.43
N ASP A 85 13.02 4.00 7.43
CA ASP A 85 14.22 4.84 7.32
C ASP A 85 15.21 4.31 6.28
N GLY A 86 15.89 5.23 5.61
CA GLY A 86 16.89 4.91 4.60
C GLY A 86 16.34 4.37 3.27
N LEU A 87 15.01 4.32 3.12
CA LEU A 87 14.36 3.95 1.86
C LEU A 87 13.89 5.16 1.07
N SER A 88 14.15 5.14 -0.22
CA SER A 88 13.64 6.09 -1.20
C SER A 88 13.26 5.35 -2.47
N LYS A 89 12.58 6.04 -3.41
CA LYS A 89 12.46 5.52 -4.78
C LYS A 89 13.83 5.07 -5.30
N GLY A 90 13.88 3.87 -5.87
CA GLY A 90 15.08 3.21 -6.38
C GLY A 90 15.76 2.25 -5.39
N SER A 91 15.39 2.25 -4.10
CA SER A 91 15.92 1.31 -3.12
C SER A 91 15.54 -0.12 -3.48
N LYS A 92 16.52 -1.03 -3.40
CA LYS A 92 16.28 -2.47 -3.47
C LYS A 92 15.87 -2.99 -2.10
N VAL A 93 14.92 -3.90 -2.09
CA VAL A 93 14.42 -4.53 -0.86
C VAL A 93 14.36 -6.04 -1.03
N THR A 94 14.52 -6.75 0.07
CA THR A 94 14.28 -8.21 0.12
C THR A 94 12.90 -8.49 0.69
N LYS A 95 12.32 -9.63 0.34
CA LYS A 95 11.08 -10.13 0.95
C LYS A 95 11.19 -10.11 2.47
N GLY A 96 10.16 -9.60 3.13
CA GLY A 96 10.12 -9.45 4.59
C GLY A 96 10.90 -8.25 5.13
N GLN A 97 11.52 -7.42 4.29
CA GLN A 97 12.13 -6.17 4.73
C GLN A 97 11.05 -5.14 5.09
N LEU A 98 11.23 -4.45 6.21
CA LEU A 98 10.37 -3.35 6.63
C LEU A 98 10.44 -2.21 5.60
N ILE A 99 9.29 -1.76 5.11
CA ILE A 99 9.19 -0.70 4.08
C ILE A 99 8.37 0.51 4.52
N GLY A 100 7.57 0.38 5.58
CA GLY A 100 6.80 1.49 6.11
C GLY A 100 5.87 1.05 7.23
N TYR A 101 4.90 1.90 7.52
CA TYR A 101 3.99 1.72 8.64
C TYR A 101 2.56 2.07 8.23
N VAL A 102 1.59 1.30 8.71
CA VAL A 102 0.16 1.53 8.49
C VAL A 102 -0.24 2.91 8.97
N GLY A 103 -1.14 3.57 8.25
CA GLY A 103 -1.68 4.87 8.61
C GLY A 103 -3.08 5.10 8.05
N ASP A 104 -3.43 6.37 7.93
CA ASP A 104 -4.67 6.88 7.39
C ASP A 104 -4.43 8.09 6.45
N THR A 105 -3.25 8.14 5.80
CA THR A 105 -2.93 9.24 4.88
C THR A 105 -3.67 9.13 3.55
N GLY A 106 -3.94 10.25 2.89
CA GLY A 106 -4.75 10.30 1.67
C GLY A 106 -6.22 10.43 2.00
N ASN A 107 -7.07 9.61 1.38
CA ASN A 107 -8.52 9.63 1.60
C ASN A 107 -9.15 8.33 2.17
N PRO A 108 -8.52 7.61 3.12
CA PRO A 108 -9.18 6.49 3.81
C PRO A 108 -10.21 6.97 4.85
N GLY A 109 -10.13 8.23 5.27
CA GLY A 109 -10.88 8.81 6.39
C GLY A 109 -10.07 8.78 7.69
N ALA A 110 -10.14 9.86 8.46
CA ALA A 110 -9.38 9.97 9.71
C ALA A 110 -9.73 8.84 10.69
N GLY A 111 -8.72 8.13 11.19
CA GLY A 111 -8.89 6.99 12.09
C GLY A 111 -9.23 5.66 11.41
N ASN A 112 -9.44 5.64 10.09
CA ASN A 112 -9.59 4.40 9.32
C ASN A 112 -8.22 3.82 8.97
N TYR A 113 -7.58 3.19 9.96
CA TYR A 113 -6.25 2.59 9.80
C TYR A 113 -6.33 1.26 9.04
N HIS A 114 -5.73 1.23 7.86
CA HIS A 114 -5.56 0.01 7.08
C HIS A 114 -4.41 0.15 6.08
N LEU A 115 -3.91 -0.98 5.60
CA LEU A 115 -3.09 -1.06 4.41
C LEU A 115 -4.00 -1.36 3.22
N HIS A 116 -4.02 -0.46 2.25
CA HIS A 116 -4.56 -0.78 0.93
C HIS A 116 -3.46 -1.45 0.10
N PHE A 117 -3.73 -2.67 -0.36
CA PHE A 117 -2.76 -3.53 -1.03
C PHE A 117 -3.26 -4.03 -2.38
N GLU A 118 -2.48 -3.79 -3.43
CA GLU A 118 -2.79 -4.22 -4.81
C GLU A 118 -1.71 -5.15 -5.35
N ILE A 119 -2.10 -6.02 -6.30
CA ILE A 119 -1.18 -6.85 -7.09
C ILE A 119 -1.46 -6.61 -8.57
N HIS A 120 -0.42 -6.29 -9.33
CA HIS A 120 -0.49 -6.06 -10.78
C HIS A 120 0.44 -7.02 -11.53
N PRO A 121 -0.03 -8.22 -11.89
CA PRO A 121 0.78 -9.24 -12.54
C PRO A 121 1.36 -8.76 -13.87
N GLY A 122 2.66 -8.93 -14.08
CA GLY A 122 3.32 -8.54 -15.34
C GLY A 122 3.25 -7.04 -15.66
N GLY A 123 2.87 -6.20 -14.69
CA GLY A 123 2.62 -4.77 -14.91
C GLY A 123 1.25 -4.46 -15.54
N GLY A 124 0.35 -5.45 -15.60
CA GLY A 124 -1.00 -5.32 -16.15
C GLY A 124 -2.02 -4.75 -15.17
N ALA A 125 -3.30 -5.06 -15.43
CA ALA A 125 -4.41 -4.69 -14.56
C ALA A 125 -4.28 -5.33 -13.17
N ALA A 126 -4.88 -4.69 -12.18
CA ALA A 126 -4.99 -5.26 -10.85
C ALA A 126 -5.79 -6.57 -10.87
N VAL A 127 -5.42 -7.49 -9.98
CA VAL A 127 -6.17 -8.72 -9.73
C VAL A 127 -6.54 -8.81 -8.26
N ASP A 128 -7.59 -9.57 -7.95
CA ASP A 128 -7.94 -9.88 -6.57
C ASP A 128 -6.76 -10.58 -5.86
N PRO A 129 -6.22 -10.02 -4.77
CA PRO A 129 -5.16 -10.66 -3.99
C PRO A 129 -5.57 -11.91 -3.21
N LEU A 130 -6.88 -12.22 -3.11
CA LEU A 130 -7.43 -13.38 -2.38
C LEU A 130 -7.79 -14.57 -3.27
#